data_AF-A0AAE3N9W1-F1
#
_entry.id   AF-A0AAE3N9W1-F1
#
_cell.length_a   1.000
_cell.length_b   1.000
_cell.length_c   1.000
_cell.angle_alpha   90.00
_cell.angle_beta   90.00
_cell.angle_gamma   90.00
#
_symmetry.space_group_name_H-M   'P 1'
#
loop_
_entity.id
_entity.type
_entity.pdbx_description
1 polymer ?
#
loop_
_entity_poly.entity_id
_entity_poly.type
_entity_poly.pdbx_seq_one_letter_code
_entity_poly.pdbx_strand_id
1 'polypeptide(L)'
;MYDPKKSWMWGRAFRTYPLNEFAPGLRLSVPASYTDGEGVANEDAQGALRLANGQQVGRVNRDTGEVLIGRKLREGDLPRGPRN
;
A
#
# COMPACT_ATOMS: atom_id res chain seq x y z
N MET A 1 17.22 7.47 -3.07
CA MET A 1 17.64 6.16 -2.52
C MET A 1 16.39 5.45 -2.00
N TYR A 2 16.08 4.27 -2.54
CA TYR A 2 14.99 3.42 -2.07
C TYR A 2 15.36 2.92 -0.68
N ASP A 3 14.60 3.29 0.35
CA ASP A 3 14.85 2.85 1.72
C ASP A 3 14.03 1.58 1.99
N PRO A 4 14.68 0.40 2.09
CA PRO A 4 13.98 -0.86 2.26
C PRO A 4 13.25 -0.93 3.62
N LYS A 5 13.69 -0.15 4.63
CA LYS A 5 13.04 -0.12 5.94
C LYS A 5 11.70 0.61 5.89
N LYS A 6 11.57 1.66 5.06
CA LYS A 6 10.26 2.30 4.77
C LYS A 6 9.33 1.39 3.98
N SER A 7 9.83 0.62 3.02
CA SER A 7 9.03 -0.41 2.34
C SER A 7 8.60 -1.55 3.28
N TRP A 8 9.41 -1.87 4.30
CA TRP A 8 9.05 -2.84 5.34
C TRP A 8 7.94 -2.37 6.29
N MET A 9 7.67 -1.06 6.37
CA MET A 9 6.54 -0.54 7.18
C MET A 9 5.17 -0.96 6.65
N TRP A 10 5.08 -1.38 5.39
CA TRP A 10 3.83 -1.82 4.74
C TRP A 10 3.76 -3.35 4.58
N GLY A 11 4.76 -4.09 5.06
CA GLY A 11 5.05 -5.46 4.60
C GLY A 11 4.42 -6.64 5.35
N ARG A 12 3.48 -6.45 6.29
CA ARG A 12 2.92 -7.60 7.05
C ARG A 12 1.40 -7.67 7.23
N ALA A 13 0.68 -6.56 7.05
CA ALA A 13 -0.78 -6.56 7.13
C ALA A 13 -1.32 -5.76 5.95
N PHE A 14 -1.50 -6.45 4.82
CA PHE A 14 -2.29 -5.92 3.71
C PHE A 14 -3.76 -6.21 3.98
N ARG A 15 -4.58 -5.19 3.80
CA ARG A 15 -6.02 -5.36 3.66
C ARG A 15 -6.33 -5.51 2.19
N THR A 16 -7.10 -6.53 1.89
CA THR A 16 -7.64 -6.75 0.55
C THR A 16 -8.98 -6.04 0.47
N TYR A 17 -9.11 -5.20 -0.54
CA TYR A 17 -10.35 -4.53 -0.92
C TYR A 17 -10.71 -4.96 -2.32
N PRO A 18 -12.01 -5.12 -2.64
CA PRO A 18 -12.41 -5.44 -4.00
C PRO A 18 -12.22 -4.22 -4.89
N LEU A 19 -11.72 -4.43 -6.12
CA LEU A 19 -11.41 -3.34 -7.06
C LEU A 19 -12.64 -2.47 -7.39
N ASN A 20 -13.83 -3.05 -7.32
CA ASN A 20 -15.11 -2.36 -7.56
C ASN A 20 -15.48 -1.32 -6.47
N GLU A 21 -14.83 -1.36 -5.30
CA GLU A 21 -15.02 -0.36 -4.24
C GLU A 21 -14.38 0.98 -4.63
N PHE A 22 -13.45 0.94 -5.58
CA PHE A 22 -12.77 2.09 -6.12
C PHE A 22 -13.34 2.46 -7.49
N ALA A 23 -13.20 3.73 -7.86
CA ALA A 23 -13.72 4.22 -9.12
C ALA A 23 -13.09 3.46 -10.32
N PRO A 24 -13.90 2.96 -11.26
CA PRO A 24 -13.39 2.32 -12.47
C PRO A 24 -12.65 3.37 -13.31
N GLY A 25 -11.37 3.14 -13.55
CA GLY A 25 -10.53 4.03 -14.33
C GLY A 25 -9.28 3.34 -14.84
N LEU A 26 -8.61 3.99 -15.80
CA LEU A 26 -7.30 3.55 -16.31
C LEU A 26 -6.24 3.47 -15.20
N ARG A 27 -6.38 4.27 -14.14
CA ARG A 27 -5.53 4.25 -12.94
C ARG A 27 -6.39 4.36 -11.69
N LEU A 28 -6.12 3.49 -10.72
CA LEU A 28 -6.76 3.51 -9.42
C LEU A 28 -6.24 4.66 -8.56
N SER A 29 -7.14 5.38 -7.90
CA SER A 29 -6.79 6.32 -6.82
C SER A 29 -7.44 5.86 -5.52
N VAL A 30 -6.60 5.65 -4.52
CA VAL A 30 -6.99 5.23 -3.18
C VAL A 30 -6.92 6.45 -2.26
N PRO A 31 -8.03 6.87 -1.65
CA PRO A 31 -8.03 8.03 -0.77
C PRO A 31 -7.31 7.73 0.55
N ALA A 32 -6.89 8.81 1.25
CA ALA A 32 -6.12 8.72 2.49
C ALA A 32 -6.79 7.89 3.59
N SER A 33 -8.12 7.77 3.57
CA SER A 33 -8.88 6.92 4.49
C SER A 33 -8.44 5.46 4.48
N TYR A 34 -7.92 4.96 3.36
CA TYR A 34 -7.42 3.58 3.26
C TYR A 34 -5.93 3.46 3.55
N THR A 35 -5.16 4.55 3.47
CA THR A 35 -3.71 4.56 3.68
C THR A 35 -3.34 5.08 5.08
N ASP A 36 -4.18 4.81 6.08
CA ASP A 36 -4.01 5.29 7.46
C ASP A 36 -3.79 6.82 7.57
N GLY A 37 -4.36 7.61 6.66
CA GLY A 37 -4.24 9.08 6.66
C GLY A 37 -2.96 9.64 6.04
N GLU A 38 -2.07 8.81 5.48
CA GLU A 38 -0.80 9.28 4.89
C GLU A 38 -0.97 10.08 3.58
N GLY A 39 -2.12 9.98 2.91
CA GLY A 39 -2.45 10.75 1.71
C GLY A 39 -3.10 9.92 0.61
N VAL A 40 -3.38 10.53 -0.53
CA VAL A 40 -3.92 9.81 -1.69
C VAL A 40 -2.82 8.98 -2.34
N ALA A 41 -3.08 7.68 -2.55
CA ALA A 41 -2.21 6.80 -3.30
C ALA A 41 -2.74 6.59 -4.72
N ASN A 42 -1.86 6.63 -5.71
CA ASN A 42 -2.20 6.45 -7.11
C ASN A 42 -1.50 5.22 -7.67
N GLU A 43 -2.19 4.50 -8.53
CA GLU A 43 -1.65 3.36 -9.26
C GLU A 43 -0.64 3.83 -10.33
N ASP A 44 0.53 3.19 -10.35
CA ASP A 44 1.50 3.34 -11.44
C ASP A 44 1.24 2.35 -12.59
N ALA A 45 2.06 2.40 -13.64
CA ALA A 45 1.90 1.55 -14.81
C ALA A 45 2.07 0.05 -14.53
N GLN A 46 2.63 -0.31 -13.39
CA GLN A 46 2.87 -1.67 -12.93
C GLN A 46 1.84 -2.13 -11.89
N GLY A 47 0.82 -1.30 -11.62
CA GLY A 47 -0.21 -1.61 -10.64
C GLY A 47 0.20 -1.33 -9.19
N ALA A 48 1.34 -0.68 -8.92
CA ALA A 48 1.70 -0.36 -7.54
C ALA A 48 1.02 0.93 -7.07
N LEU A 49 0.48 0.93 -5.86
CA LEU A 49 -0.14 2.11 -5.25
C LEU A 49 0.93 2.92 -4.52
N ARG A 50 1.14 4.15 -4.97
CA ARG A 50 2.17 5.06 -4.43
C ARG A 50 1.56 6.38 -3.99
N LEU A 51 1.97 6.82 -2.80
CA LEU A 51 1.68 8.15 -2.30
C LEU A 51 2.50 9.21 -3.05
N ALA A 52 2.10 10.48 -2.90
CA ALA A 52 2.82 11.62 -3.49
C ALA A 52 4.30 11.71 -3.06
N ASN A 53 4.66 11.15 -1.91
CA ASN A 53 6.05 11.08 -1.42
C ASN A 53 6.88 9.94 -2.05
N GLY A 54 6.31 9.20 -3.01
CA GLY A 54 6.94 8.04 -3.67
C GLY A 54 6.91 6.73 -2.87
N GLN A 55 6.29 6.73 -1.68
CA GLN A 55 6.16 5.52 -0.87
C GLN A 55 5.10 4.59 -1.45
N GLN A 56 5.49 3.35 -1.71
CA GLN A 56 4.54 2.31 -2.07
C GLN A 56 3.78 1.84 -0.83
N VAL A 57 2.46 1.92 -0.91
CA VAL A 57 1.52 1.59 0.16
C VAL A 57 0.64 0.41 -0.18
N GLY A 58 0.71 -0.08 -1.42
CA GLY A 58 -0.13 -1.17 -1.86
C GLY A 58 0.16 -1.61 -3.29
N ARG A 59 -0.72 -2.46 -3.79
CA ARG A 59 -0.75 -2.90 -5.18
C ARG A 59 -2.18 -3.25 -5.60
N VAL A 60 -2.48 -3.01 -6.86
CA VAL A 60 -3.69 -3.43 -7.54
C VAL A 60 -3.39 -4.74 -8.27
N ASN A 61 -4.22 -5.75 -8.08
CA ASN A 61 -4.20 -7.00 -8.82
C ASN A 61 -5.41 -7.04 -9.75
N ARG A 62 -5.21 -6.65 -11.01
CA ARG A 62 -6.29 -6.59 -12.01
C ARG A 62 -6.69 -7.97 -12.52
N ASP A 63 -5.81 -8.97 -12.43
CA ASP A 63 -6.13 -10.35 -12.77
C ASP A 63 -7.16 -10.96 -11.82
N THR A 64 -7.06 -10.65 -10.53
CA THR A 64 -8.02 -11.14 -9.51
C THR A 64 -9.10 -10.13 -9.16
N GLY A 65 -8.96 -8.86 -9.58
CA GLY A 65 -9.89 -7.78 -9.21
C GLY A 65 -9.75 -7.33 -7.76
N GLU A 66 -8.55 -7.43 -7.19
CA GLU A 66 -8.27 -7.15 -5.79
C GLU A 66 -7.31 -5.96 -5.63
N VAL A 67 -7.46 -5.20 -4.56
CA VAL A 67 -6.60 -4.08 -4.20
C VAL A 67 -6.02 -4.36 -2.82
N LEU A 68 -4.71 -4.51 -2.77
CA LEU A 68 -3.97 -4.72 -1.54
C LEU A 68 -3.45 -3.38 -1.05
N ILE A 69 -3.89 -2.96 0.13
CA ILE A 69 -3.44 -1.73 0.78
C ILE A 69 -2.82 -2.15 2.10
N GLY A 70 -1.54 -1.88 2.29
CA GLY A 70 -0.88 -2.18 3.56
C GLY A 70 -1.45 -1.29 4.67
N ARG A 71 -1.15 -1.62 5.92
CA ARG A 71 -1.26 -0.66 7.01
C ARG A 71 0.12 -0.13 7.34
N LYS A 72 0.23 1.12 7.77
CA LYS A 72 1.48 1.62 8.34
C LYS A 72 1.72 0.94 9.68
N LEU A 73 2.72 0.08 9.76
CA LEU A 73 3.18 -0.45 11.05
C LEU A 73 3.74 0.71 11.88
N ARG A 74 3.24 0.87 13.11
CA ARG A 74 3.80 1.86 14.05
C ARG A 74 5.21 1.44 14.45
N GLU A 75 6.07 2.40 14.73
CA GLU A 75 7.38 2.15 15.34
C GLU A 75 7.16 1.38 16.66
N GLY A 76 7.59 0.12 16.71
CA GLY A 76 7.32 -0.81 17.82
C GLY A 76 6.40 -2.00 17.50
N ASP A 77 5.67 -1.97 16.37
CA ASP A 77 4.87 -3.12 15.88
C ASP A 77 5.72 -4.11 15.06
N LEU A 78 6.96 -3.72 14.76
CA LEU A 78 7.95 -4.62 14.18
C LEU A 78 8.26 -5.71 15.22
N PRO A 79 8.17 -7.00 14.87
CA PRO A 79 8.78 -8.01 15.72
C PRO A 79 10.24 -7.60 15.90
N ARG A 80 10.71 -7.55 17.15
CA ARG A 80 12.14 -7.47 17.44
C ARG A 80 12.78 -8.49 16.51
N GLY A 81 13.76 -8.05 15.71
CA GLY A 81 14.34 -8.83 14.62
C GLY A 81 14.68 -10.26 15.04
N PRO A 82 14.92 -11.17 14.09
CA PRO A 82 15.23 -12.57 14.41
C PRO A 82 16.24 -12.61 15.56
N ARG A 83 15.82 -13.18 16.70
CA ARG A 83 16.72 -13.41 17.83
C ARG A 83 17.72 -14.45 17.32
N ASN A 84 18.91 -13.97 16.96
CA ASN A 84 20.06 -14.82 16.65
C ASN A 84 20.45 -15.64 17.88
#